data_AF-A0A2I0SCS2-F1
#
_entry.id   AF-A0A2I0SCS2-F1
#
_cell.length_a   1.000
_cell.length_b   1.000
_cell.length_c   1.000
_cell.angle_alpha   90.00
_cell.angle_beta   90.00
_cell.angle_gamma   90.00
#
_symmetry.space_group_name_H-M   'P 1'
#
loop_
_entity.id
_entity.type
_entity.pdbx_description
1 polymer ?
#
loop_
_entity_poly.entity_id
_entity_poly.type
_entity_poly.pdbx_seq_one_letter_code
_entity_poly.pdbx_strand_id
1 'polypeptide(L)'
;MCRLYALQKQGPRTATFQDEIDTALNLALGERRTAEDSDYLCRSLRRDARRTISRSRERSRETAAGRPLADARHRRLTTYGPDGSLHAELVTHVTPEETAIADELIQNLQTRAYALGPHGPACLNGLLLGESIATTSQRAKVSAATVERARRALRLYAEELIMPQE
;
A
#
# COMPACT_ATOMS: atom_id res chain seq x y z
N MET A 1 -15.01 -6.95 18.52
CA MET A 1 -13.66 -6.86 19.11
C MET A 1 -12.85 -8.15 18.95
N CYS A 2 -13.34 -9.34 19.31
CA CYS A 2 -12.57 -10.60 19.24
C CYS A 2 -11.98 -10.94 17.85
N ARG A 3 -12.64 -10.54 16.75
CA ARG A 3 -12.18 -10.86 15.38
C ARG A 3 -10.94 -10.08 14.92
N LEU A 4 -10.73 -8.83 15.34
CA LEU A 4 -9.53 -8.06 14.97
C LEU A 4 -8.29 -8.55 15.73
N TYR A 5 -8.43 -8.84 17.02
CA TYR A 5 -7.36 -9.48 17.80
C TYR A 5 -7.02 -10.89 17.30
N ALA A 6 -8.02 -11.67 16.84
CA ALA A 6 -7.76 -12.96 16.19
C ALA A 6 -6.99 -12.79 14.88
N LEU A 7 -7.33 -11.77 14.08
CA LEU A 7 -6.60 -11.42 12.85
C LEU A 7 -5.16 -10.96 13.14
N GLN A 8 -4.92 -10.26 14.25
CA GLN A 8 -3.56 -9.89 14.68
C GLN A 8 -2.69 -11.13 14.96
N LYS A 9 -3.29 -12.18 15.56
CA LYS A 9 -2.59 -13.45 15.88
C LYS A 9 -2.39 -14.36 14.65
N GLN A 10 -3.30 -14.29 13.67
CA GLN A 10 -3.32 -15.20 12.51
C GLN A 10 -2.76 -14.57 11.22
N GLY A 11 -2.56 -13.25 11.19
CA GLY A 11 -2.12 -12.53 10.01
C GLY A 11 -0.59 -12.55 9.79
N PRO A 12 -0.14 -12.11 8.61
CA PRO A 12 1.28 -12.00 8.29
C PRO A 12 1.98 -11.03 9.23
N ARG A 13 3.18 -11.40 9.72
CA ARG A 13 3.99 -10.57 10.65
C ARG A 13 4.76 -9.45 9.93
N THR A 14 4.12 -8.78 8.98
CA THR A 14 4.70 -7.62 8.30
C THR A 14 4.39 -6.35 9.08
N ALA A 15 5.33 -5.41 9.11
CA ALA A 15 5.14 -4.11 9.77
C ALA A 15 3.90 -3.37 9.24
N THR A 16 3.65 -3.46 7.93
CA THR A 16 2.48 -2.87 7.28
C THR A 16 1.16 -3.47 7.73
N PHE A 17 1.12 -4.78 8.02
CA PHE A 17 -0.08 -5.43 8.53
C PHE A 17 -0.36 -5.03 9.98
N GLN A 18 0.69 -4.88 10.80
CA GLN A 18 0.56 -4.41 12.18
C GLN A 18 0.01 -2.98 12.23
N ASP A 19 0.57 -2.06 11.43
CA ASP A 19 0.07 -0.68 11.32
C ASP A 19 -1.41 -0.61 10.89
N GLU A 20 -1.81 -1.46 9.92
CA GLU A 20 -3.19 -1.57 9.47
C GLU A 20 -4.12 -2.02 10.61
N ILE A 21 -3.72 -3.01 11.40
CA ILE A 21 -4.52 -3.55 12.50
C ILE A 21 -4.61 -2.56 13.65
N ASP A 22 -3.52 -1.93 14.04
CA ASP A 22 -3.50 -0.93 15.12
C ASP A 22 -4.36 0.29 14.76
N THR A 23 -4.24 0.76 13.51
CA THR A 23 -5.11 1.83 13.01
C THR A 23 -6.58 1.39 12.96
N ALA A 24 -6.86 0.15 12.57
CA ALA A 24 -8.23 -0.39 12.57
C ALA A 24 -8.81 -0.51 13.98
N LEU A 25 -8.01 -0.89 14.97
CA LEU A 25 -8.40 -0.94 16.39
C LEU A 25 -8.70 0.46 16.92
N ASN A 26 -7.84 1.44 16.62
CA ASN A 26 -8.07 2.84 17.00
C ASN A 26 -9.37 3.40 16.40
N LEU A 27 -9.67 3.05 15.14
CA LEU A 27 -10.93 3.44 14.49
C LEU A 27 -12.15 2.73 15.09
N ALA A 28 -11.98 1.50 15.60
CA ALA A 28 -13.06 0.73 16.23
C ALA A 28 -13.49 1.31 17.58
N LEU A 29 -12.58 2.00 18.28
CA LEU A 29 -12.84 2.63 19.58
C LEU A 29 -13.61 3.95 19.48
N GLY A 30 -13.90 4.44 18.27
CA GLY A 30 -14.67 5.66 18.06
C GLY A 30 -16.18 5.49 18.35
N GLU A 31 -16.75 6.41 19.13
CA GLU A 31 -18.13 6.38 19.65
C GLU A 31 -19.23 6.21 18.58
N ARG A 32 -18.98 6.57 17.32
CA ARG A 32 -19.95 6.52 16.23
C ARG A 32 -20.18 5.15 15.60
N ARG A 33 -19.34 4.14 15.89
CA ARG A 33 -19.30 2.88 15.11
C ARG A 33 -19.78 1.62 15.85
N THR A 34 -20.25 1.78 17.09
CA THR A 34 -20.81 0.70 17.92
C THR A 34 -22.14 0.14 17.40
N ALA A 35 -22.80 0.81 16.45
CA ALA A 35 -24.10 0.42 15.91
C ALA A 35 -24.03 -0.40 14.59
N GLU A 36 -22.85 -0.69 14.05
CA GLU A 36 -22.69 -1.47 12.82
C GLU A 36 -22.64 -2.98 13.08
N ASP A 37 -23.17 -3.77 12.16
CA ASP A 37 -23.10 -5.23 12.18
C ASP A 37 -21.62 -5.70 12.19
N SER A 38 -21.31 -6.61 13.13
CA SER A 38 -19.94 -6.94 13.53
C SER A 38 -19.10 -7.57 12.40
N ASP A 39 -19.78 -8.19 11.43
CA ASP A 39 -19.18 -8.88 10.29
C ASP A 39 -18.68 -7.89 9.23
N TYR A 40 -19.43 -6.80 9.02
CA TYR A 40 -19.06 -5.74 8.08
C TYR A 40 -18.10 -4.73 8.72
N LEU A 41 -18.20 -4.54 10.03
CA LEU A 41 -17.37 -3.61 10.79
C LEU A 41 -15.87 -3.92 10.62
N CYS A 42 -15.44 -5.19 10.73
CA CYS A 42 -14.02 -5.55 10.60
C CYS A 42 -13.44 -5.23 9.21
N ARG A 43 -14.21 -5.45 8.14
CA ARG A 43 -13.79 -5.17 6.76
C ARG A 43 -13.74 -3.66 6.51
N SER A 44 -14.74 -2.93 6.97
CA SER A 44 -14.81 -1.47 6.87
C SER A 44 -13.67 -0.80 7.63
N LEU A 45 -13.39 -1.24 8.86
CA LEU A 45 -12.29 -0.70 9.68
C LEU A 45 -10.93 -0.91 9.03
N ARG A 46 -10.64 -2.09 8.48
CA ARG A 46 -9.37 -2.33 7.77
C ARG A 46 -9.24 -1.49 6.50
N ARG A 47 -10.34 -1.29 5.77
CA ARG A 47 -10.36 -0.41 4.60
C ARG A 47 -10.09 1.04 4.98
N ASP A 48 -10.73 1.52 6.05
CA ASP A 48 -10.56 2.89 6.54
C ASP A 48 -9.18 3.11 7.15
N ALA A 49 -8.62 2.10 7.81
CA ALA A 49 -7.23 2.11 8.29
C ALA A 49 -6.26 2.31 7.13
N ARG A 50 -6.36 1.51 6.07
CA ARG A 50 -5.54 1.68 4.84
C ARG A 50 -5.67 3.08 4.26
N ARG A 51 -6.91 3.58 4.15
CA ARG A 51 -7.18 4.92 3.61
C ARG A 51 -6.55 6.01 4.48
N THR A 52 -6.63 5.86 5.79
CA THR A 52 -6.05 6.80 6.77
C THR A 52 -4.54 6.81 6.70
N ILE A 53 -3.90 5.64 6.66
CA ILE A 53 -2.45 5.50 6.50
C ILE A 53 -2.00 6.13 5.17
N SER A 54 -2.70 5.83 4.08
CA SER A 54 -2.38 6.41 2.76
C SER A 54 -2.43 7.93 2.78
N ARG A 55 -3.51 8.52 3.33
CA ARG A 55 -3.66 9.97 3.44
C ARG A 55 -2.63 10.60 4.38
N SER A 56 -2.28 9.91 5.46
CA SER A 56 -1.23 10.37 6.37
C SER A 56 0.12 10.43 5.67
N ARG A 57 0.48 9.39 4.90
CA ARG A 57 1.71 9.37 4.10
C ARG A 57 1.74 10.47 3.03
N GLU A 58 0.63 10.69 2.34
CA GLU A 58 0.46 11.77 1.36
C GLU A 58 0.66 13.14 2.00
N ARG A 59 -0.05 13.41 3.11
CA ARG A 59 0.12 14.67 3.88
C ARG A 59 1.53 14.84 4.42
N SER A 60 2.18 13.77 4.89
CA SER A 60 3.57 13.83 5.36
C SER A 60 4.52 14.21 4.23
N ARG A 61 4.30 13.71 3.01
CA ARG A 61 5.09 14.12 1.82
C ARG A 61 4.85 15.59 1.47
N GLU A 62 3.60 16.04 1.47
CA GLU A 62 3.23 17.44 1.21
C GLU A 62 3.83 18.40 2.25
N THR A 63 3.75 18.04 3.54
CA THR A 63 4.33 18.86 4.61
C THR A 63 5.86 18.83 4.62
N ALA A 64 6.48 17.69 4.30
CA ALA A 64 7.93 17.58 4.07
C ALA A 64 8.41 18.46 2.90
N ALA A 65 7.60 18.60 1.86
CA ALA A 65 7.88 19.49 0.73
C ALA A 65 7.82 20.98 1.12
N GLY A 66 7.01 21.35 2.12
CA GLY A 66 6.84 22.73 2.57
C GLY A 66 7.73 23.19 3.74
N ARG A 67 8.28 22.28 4.57
CA ARG A 67 9.01 22.65 5.80
C ARG A 67 10.24 21.74 6.04
N PRO A 68 11.34 22.26 6.61
CA PRO A 68 12.44 21.43 7.08
C PRO A 68 11.95 20.54 8.23
N LEU A 69 12.06 19.22 8.05
CA LEU A 69 11.62 18.24 9.04
C LEU A 69 12.62 18.14 10.19
N ALA A 70 12.11 17.90 11.40
CA ALA A 70 12.93 17.70 12.61
C ALA A 70 13.64 16.32 12.64
N ASP A 71 13.14 15.35 11.87
CA ASP A 71 13.71 14.00 11.81
C ASP A 71 14.95 13.95 10.90
N ALA A 72 16.07 13.46 11.44
CA ALA A 72 17.32 13.29 10.71
C ALA A 72 17.17 12.36 9.49
N ARG A 73 16.22 11.41 9.53
CA ARG A 73 15.92 10.44 8.47
C ARG A 73 15.19 11.03 7.26
N HIS A 74 14.73 12.28 7.37
CA HIS A 74 14.04 13.02 6.32
C HIS A 74 14.65 14.40 6.08
N ARG A 75 15.93 14.57 6.46
CA ARG A 75 16.66 15.82 6.23
C ARG A 75 16.75 16.10 4.72
N ARG A 76 16.70 17.39 4.39
CA ARG A 76 16.97 17.86 3.03
C ARG A 76 18.49 17.85 2.83
N LEU A 77 18.95 17.27 1.73
CA LEU A 77 20.30 17.50 1.23
C LEU A 77 20.21 18.71 0.29
N THR A 78 20.77 19.84 0.73
CA THR A 78 20.85 21.04 -0.09
C THR A 78 22.17 21.05 -0.83
N THR A 79 22.14 20.91 -2.14
CA THR A 79 23.30 21.03 -3.03
C THR A 79 23.16 22.29 -3.88
N TYR A 80 24.29 22.96 -4.12
CA TYR A 80 24.33 24.04 -5.11
C TYR A 80 24.65 23.43 -6.46
N GLY A 81 23.79 23.69 -7.45
CA GLY A 81 24.07 23.36 -8.84
C GLY A 81 25.21 24.22 -9.41
N PRO A 82 25.79 23.82 -10.56
CA PRO A 82 26.84 24.60 -11.24
C PRO A 82 26.37 26.01 -11.63
N ASP A 83 25.06 26.21 -11.73
CA ASP A 83 24.42 27.47 -12.09
C ASP A 83 24.15 28.38 -10.88
N GLY A 84 24.57 27.95 -9.67
CA GLY A 84 24.30 28.64 -8.41
C GLY A 84 22.89 28.43 -7.85
N SER A 85 22.05 27.63 -8.52
CA SER A 85 20.72 27.26 -8.04
C SER A 85 20.80 26.33 -6.82
N LEU A 86 19.98 26.61 -5.81
CA LEU A 86 19.84 25.74 -4.65
C LEU A 86 18.88 24.58 -4.99
N HIS A 87 19.41 23.36 -5.00
CA HIS A 87 18.63 22.14 -5.12
C HIS A 87 18.46 21.53 -3.74
N ALA A 88 17.21 21.26 -3.35
CA ALA A 88 16.90 20.57 -2.11
C ALA A 88 16.29 19.21 -2.43
N GLU A 89 17.06 18.15 -2.24
CA GLU A 89 16.56 16.78 -2.36
C GLU A 89 16.17 16.25 -0.97
N LEU A 90 15.04 15.56 -0.89
CA LEU A 90 14.66 14.85 0.32
C LEU A 90 15.58 13.63 0.42
N VAL A 91 16.30 13.45 1.53
CA VAL A 91 17.04 12.20 1.76
C VAL A 91 16.02 11.09 1.97
N THR A 92 15.72 10.36 0.90
CA THR A 92 15.06 9.07 0.96
C THR A 92 16.14 8.03 1.13
N HIS A 93 16.14 7.29 2.23
CA HIS A 93 17.01 6.11 2.43
C HIS A 93 16.67 4.94 1.48
N VAL A 94 15.99 5.21 0.35
CA VAL A 94 15.78 4.22 -0.70
C VAL A 94 17.14 4.00 -1.34
N THR A 95 17.72 2.83 -1.12
CA THR A 95 19.03 2.53 -1.70
C THR A 95 18.85 2.18 -3.19
N PRO A 96 19.90 2.35 -4.02
CA PRO A 96 19.85 1.91 -5.41
C PRO A 96 19.47 0.42 -5.53
N GLU A 97 19.90 -0.40 -4.57
CA GLU A 97 19.54 -1.81 -4.49
C GLU A 97 18.04 -1.99 -4.21
N GLU A 98 17.46 -1.23 -3.29
CA GLU A 98 16.02 -1.26 -3.02
C GLU A 98 15.21 -0.85 -4.25
N THR A 99 15.66 0.16 -5.01
CA THR A 99 15.01 0.53 -6.29
C THR A 99 15.11 -0.58 -7.32
N ALA A 100 16.28 -1.21 -7.47
CA ALA A 100 16.49 -2.28 -8.44
C ALA A 100 15.61 -3.50 -8.13
N ILE A 101 15.52 -3.89 -6.86
CA ILE A 101 14.65 -4.99 -6.40
C ILE A 101 13.18 -4.65 -6.65
N ALA A 102 12.75 -3.42 -6.35
CA ALA A 102 11.38 -2.98 -6.59
C ALA A 102 11.03 -2.99 -8.09
N ASP A 103 11.93 -2.49 -8.94
CA ASP A 103 11.74 -2.47 -10.39
C ASP A 103 11.68 -3.87 -10.97
N GLU A 104 12.56 -4.78 -10.55
CA GLU A 104 12.55 -6.19 -10.95
C GLU A 104 11.23 -6.87 -10.53
N LEU A 105 10.78 -6.65 -9.29
CA LEU A 105 9.51 -7.19 -8.80
C LEU A 105 8.33 -6.66 -9.62
N ILE A 106 8.32 -5.36 -9.94
CA ILE A 106 7.27 -4.74 -10.76
C ILE A 106 7.27 -5.33 -12.17
N GLN A 107 8.43 -5.49 -12.80
CA GLN A 107 8.55 -6.09 -14.14
C GLN A 107 8.04 -7.55 -14.16
N ASN A 108 8.39 -8.34 -13.15
CA ASN A 108 7.90 -9.72 -13.01
C ASN A 108 6.37 -9.74 -12.85
N LEU A 109 5.83 -8.86 -12.00
CA LEU A 109 4.38 -8.75 -11.81
C LEU A 109 3.65 -8.25 -13.06
N GLN A 110 4.24 -7.34 -13.83
CA GLN A 110 3.69 -6.88 -15.10
C GLN A 110 3.62 -8.04 -16.10
N THR A 111 4.70 -8.81 -16.24
CA THR A 111 4.75 -9.99 -17.11
C THR A 111 3.65 -10.98 -16.73
N ARG A 112 3.51 -11.28 -15.42
CA ARG A 112 2.43 -12.14 -14.92
C ARG A 112 1.04 -11.56 -15.18
N ALA A 113 0.88 -10.24 -15.03
CA ALA A 113 -0.38 -9.57 -15.29
C ALA A 113 -0.81 -9.69 -16.76
N TYR A 114 0.12 -9.53 -17.71
CA TYR A 114 -0.18 -9.77 -19.13
C TYR A 114 -0.58 -11.23 -19.41
N ALA A 115 0.06 -12.20 -18.73
CA ALA A 115 -0.28 -13.62 -18.87
C ALA A 115 -1.70 -13.98 -18.35
N LEU A 116 -2.26 -13.19 -17.43
CA LEU A 116 -3.65 -13.36 -16.95
C LEU A 116 -4.70 -12.89 -17.98
N GLY A 117 -4.27 -12.25 -19.06
CA GLY A 117 -5.12 -11.76 -20.15
C GLY A 117 -5.29 -10.24 -20.16
N PRO A 118 -6.20 -9.72 -21.01
CA PRO A 118 -6.26 -8.30 -21.37
C PRO A 118 -6.61 -7.37 -20.19
N HIS A 119 -7.24 -7.89 -19.14
CA HIS A 119 -7.63 -7.14 -17.96
C HIS A 119 -6.58 -7.16 -16.83
N GLY A 120 -5.56 -8.02 -16.94
CA GLY A 120 -4.55 -8.21 -15.91
C GLY A 120 -3.74 -6.94 -15.59
N PRO A 121 -3.23 -6.18 -16.58
CA PRO A 121 -2.51 -4.94 -16.33
C PRO A 121 -3.35 -3.89 -15.57
N ALA A 122 -4.63 -3.75 -15.92
CA ALA A 122 -5.54 -2.84 -15.22
C ALA A 122 -5.80 -3.29 -13.77
N CYS A 123 -5.84 -4.61 -13.53
CA CYS A 123 -5.96 -5.19 -12.19
C CYS A 123 -4.70 -4.99 -11.34
N LEU A 124 -3.51 -5.15 -11.92
CA LEU A 124 -2.22 -4.87 -11.28
C LEU A 124 -2.11 -3.39 -10.93
N ASN A 125 -2.38 -2.49 -11.87
CA ASN A 125 -2.33 -1.05 -11.61
C ASN A 125 -3.30 -0.65 -10.48
N GLY A 126 -4.53 -1.19 -10.48
CA GLY A 126 -5.47 -0.95 -9.40
C GLY A 126 -5.03 -1.52 -8.05
N LEU A 127 -4.26 -2.61 -8.05
CA LEU A 127 -3.66 -3.18 -6.85
C LEU A 127 -2.55 -2.25 -6.29
N LEU A 128 -1.64 -1.78 -7.15
CA LEU A 128 -0.52 -0.91 -6.77
C LEU A 128 -0.99 0.45 -6.26
N LEU A 129 -2.05 1.01 -6.88
CA LEU A 129 -2.64 2.28 -6.47
C LEU A 129 -3.58 2.17 -5.26
N GLY A 130 -3.81 0.96 -4.72
CA GLY A 130 -4.72 0.75 -3.60
C GLY A 130 -6.20 1.01 -3.95
N GLU A 131 -6.57 0.93 -5.23
CA GLU A 131 -7.94 1.13 -5.69
C GLU A 131 -8.88 0.04 -5.17
N SER A 132 -10.15 0.41 -4.98
CA SER A 132 -11.19 -0.55 -4.66
C SER A 132 -11.47 -1.51 -5.82
N ILE A 133 -11.93 -2.72 -5.51
CA ILE A 133 -12.31 -3.71 -6.53
C ILE A 133 -13.37 -3.14 -7.48
N ALA A 134 -14.35 -2.40 -6.97
CA ALA A 134 -15.40 -1.77 -7.76
C ALA A 134 -14.83 -0.72 -8.74
N THR A 135 -13.87 0.10 -8.29
CA THR A 135 -13.22 1.10 -9.14
C THR A 135 -12.44 0.43 -10.27
N THR A 136 -11.65 -0.60 -9.92
CA THR A 136 -10.87 -1.33 -10.92
C THR A 136 -11.76 -2.15 -11.86
N SER A 137 -12.88 -2.70 -11.39
CA SER A 137 -13.82 -3.46 -12.23
C SER A 137 -14.49 -2.57 -13.27
N GLN A 138 -14.88 -1.35 -12.89
CA GLN A 138 -15.40 -0.34 -13.81
C GLN A 138 -14.35 0.06 -14.85
N ARG A 139 -13.12 0.37 -14.41
CA ARG A 139 -12.03 0.78 -15.30
C ARG A 139 -11.62 -0.33 -16.28
N ALA A 140 -11.52 -1.56 -15.79
CA ALA A 140 -11.12 -2.73 -16.59
C ALA A 140 -12.28 -3.36 -17.36
N LYS A 141 -13.53 -2.88 -17.18
CA LYS A 141 -14.76 -3.41 -17.79
C LYS A 141 -14.95 -4.92 -17.59
N VAL A 142 -14.65 -5.42 -16.38
CA VAL A 142 -14.82 -6.83 -16.00
C VAL A 142 -15.60 -6.97 -14.70
N SER A 143 -16.04 -8.17 -14.37
CA SER A 143 -16.75 -8.43 -13.10
C SER A 143 -15.83 -8.23 -11.89
N ALA A 144 -16.41 -7.88 -10.74
CA ALA A 144 -15.68 -7.79 -9.47
C ALA A 144 -14.99 -9.11 -9.11
N ALA A 145 -15.64 -10.25 -9.38
CA ALA A 145 -15.08 -11.58 -9.15
C ALA A 145 -13.85 -11.87 -10.03
N THR A 146 -13.82 -11.34 -11.26
CA THR A 146 -12.65 -11.42 -12.14
C THR A 146 -11.48 -10.61 -11.57
N VAL A 147 -11.75 -9.38 -11.10
CA VAL A 147 -10.72 -8.54 -10.46
C VAL A 147 -10.17 -9.22 -9.20
N GLU A 148 -11.02 -9.80 -8.35
CA GLU A 148 -10.59 -10.53 -7.16
C GLU A 148 -9.69 -11.71 -7.50
N ARG A 149 -10.06 -12.53 -8.49
CA ARG A 149 -9.25 -13.66 -8.96
C ARG A 149 -7.90 -13.20 -9.49
N ALA A 150 -7.87 -12.20 -10.36
CA ALA A 150 -6.64 -11.66 -10.92
C ALA A 150 -5.71 -11.10 -9.82
N ARG A 151 -6.26 -10.29 -8.89
CA ARG A 151 -5.48 -9.75 -7.77
C ARG A 151 -4.98 -10.86 -6.83
N ARG A 152 -5.75 -11.93 -6.61
CA ARG A 152 -5.30 -13.08 -5.81
C ARG A 152 -4.13 -13.78 -6.49
N ALA A 153 -4.22 -14.06 -7.79
CA ALA A 153 -3.14 -14.69 -8.55
C ALA A 153 -1.86 -13.84 -8.54
N LEU A 154 -1.97 -12.52 -8.68
CA LEU A 154 -0.82 -11.61 -8.61
C LEU A 154 -0.17 -11.57 -7.22
N ARG A 155 -0.97 -11.63 -6.14
CA ARG A 155 -0.44 -11.69 -4.77
C ARG A 155 0.29 -12.99 -4.49
N LEU A 156 -0.28 -14.13 -4.88
CA LEU A 156 0.37 -15.43 -4.72
C LEU A 156 1.71 -15.46 -5.47
N TYR A 157 1.73 -14.94 -6.69
CA TYR A 157 2.97 -14.84 -7.46
C TYR A 157 3.99 -13.89 -6.81
N ALA A 158 3.55 -12.76 -6.25
CA ALA A 158 4.45 -11.88 -5.50
C ALA A 158 5.02 -12.57 -4.24
N GLU A 159 4.20 -13.35 -3.53
CA GLU A 159 4.63 -14.14 -2.38
C GLU A 159 5.69 -15.18 -2.78
N GLU A 160 5.50 -15.89 -3.90
CA GLU A 160 6.48 -16.85 -4.45
C GLU A 160 7.82 -16.17 -4.80
N LEU A 161 7.80 -14.94 -5.32
CA LEU A 161 9.02 -14.20 -5.65
C LEU A 161 9.79 -13.70 -4.41
N ILE A 162 9.07 -13.35 -3.34
CA ILE A 162 9.66 -12.76 -2.12
C ILE A 162 10.09 -13.85 -1.12
N MET A 163 9.35 -14.96 -1.06
CA MET A 163 9.64 -16.09 -0.17
C MET A 163 9.94 -17.32 -1.04
N PRO A 164 11.18 -17.49 -1.53
CA PRO A 164 11.55 -18.71 -2.23
C PRO A 164 11.33 -19.90 -1.29
N GLN A 165 10.53 -20.86 -1.75
CA GLN A 165 10.24 -22.08 -0.99
C GLN A 165 11.54 -22.90 -0.92
N GLU A 166 12.09 -23.05 0.29
CA GLU A 166 13.11 -24.05 0.63
C GLU A 166 12.49 -25.47 0.67
#